data_AF-A0A815GUA1-F1
#
_entry.id   AF-A0A815GUA1-F1
#
_cell.length_a   1.000
_cell.length_b   1.000
_cell.length_c   1.000
_cell.angle_alpha   90.00
_cell.angle_beta   90.00
_cell.angle_gamma   90.00
#
_symmetry.space_group_name_H-M   'P 1'
#
loop_
_entity.id
_entity.type
_entity.pdbx_description
1 polymer ?
#
loop_
_entity_poly.entity_id
_entity_poly.type
_entity_poly.pdbx_seq_one_letter_code
_entity_poly.pdbx_strand_id
1 'polypeptide(L)'
;MSLNYTSIGDIGLTRDDPAFWSQPTPIDCPTVRVIGLFLCVAALAGIVLNGSLIISFARHKVLRTPPNIFIIFISAVGFFASCTILPLAGASSIFCYWLFNRVGCQIEGVIAFLYGCSSCYLMCT
;
A
#
# COMPACT_ATOMS: atom_id res chain seq x y z
N MET A 1 -33.48 3.05 9.31
CA MET A 1 -32.46 2.76 10.33
C MET A 1 -31.29 3.69 10.07
N SER A 2 -31.30 4.84 10.74
CA SER A 2 -30.33 5.92 10.56
C SER A 2 -28.99 5.47 11.14
N LEU A 3 -27.97 5.36 10.29
CA LEU A 3 -26.60 5.16 10.74
C LEU A 3 -26.17 6.45 11.46
N ASN A 4 -25.94 6.37 12.77
CA ASN A 4 -25.46 7.48 13.57
C ASN A 4 -23.94 7.54 13.40
N TYR A 5 -23.47 8.31 12.43
CA TYR A 5 -22.04 8.56 12.22
C TYR A 5 -21.56 9.50 13.33
N THR A 6 -21.22 8.95 14.50
CA THR A 6 -20.48 9.70 15.51
C THR A 6 -19.15 10.11 14.89
N SER A 7 -18.93 11.42 14.78
CA SER A 7 -17.68 11.94 14.25
C SER A 7 -16.58 11.60 15.25
N ILE A 8 -15.39 11.26 14.76
CA ILE A 8 -14.21 10.90 15.56
C ILE A 8 -13.88 11.97 16.63
N GLY A 9 -14.31 13.22 16.42
CA GLY A 9 -14.17 14.31 17.38
C GLY A 9 -15.06 14.21 18.63
N ASP A 10 -16.17 13.48 18.58
CA ASP A 10 -17.16 13.44 19.67
C ASP A 10 -16.76 12.50 20.83
N ILE A 11 -15.80 11.60 20.58
CA ILE A 11 -15.34 10.54 21.50
C ILE A 11 -14.02 10.90 22.20
N GLY A 12 -13.37 12.02 21.83
CA GLY A 12 -12.09 12.44 22.39
C GLY A 12 -10.92 11.48 22.10
N LEU A 13 -11.06 10.53 21.18
CA LEU A 13 -10.01 9.57 20.84
C LEU A 13 -8.96 10.20 19.92
N THR A 14 -7.69 10.07 20.30
CA THR A 14 -6.54 10.56 19.52
C THR A 14 -5.99 9.46 18.61
N ARG A 15 -5.17 9.82 17.61
CA ARG A 15 -4.51 8.83 16.73
C ARG A 15 -3.50 7.93 17.46
N ASP A 16 -3.10 8.33 18.66
CA ASP A 16 -2.21 7.56 19.52
C ASP A 16 -2.97 6.47 20.31
N ASP A 17 -4.29 6.60 20.44
CA ASP A 17 -5.14 5.61 21.08
C ASP A 17 -5.43 4.41 20.14
N PRO A 18 -5.25 3.16 20.56
CA PRO A 18 -5.54 1.98 19.74
C PRO A 18 -7.04 1.82 19.42
N ALA A 19 -7.91 2.40 20.25
CA ALA A 19 -9.35 2.42 20.05
C ALA A 19 -9.77 3.26 18.83
N PHE A 20 -8.93 4.21 18.40
CA PHE A 20 -9.17 5.03 17.21
C PHE A 20 -9.15 4.20 15.92
N TRP A 21 -8.30 3.16 15.85
CA TRP A 21 -8.10 2.37 14.62
C TRP A 21 -9.05 1.17 14.51
N SER A 22 -9.72 0.82 15.61
CA SER A 22 -10.72 -0.26 15.69
C SER A 22 -12.15 0.20 15.41
N GLN A 23 -12.32 1.45 14.97
CA GLN A 23 -13.61 1.98 14.55
C GLN A 23 -14.04 1.28 13.24
N PRO A 24 -15.31 0.82 13.13
CA PRO A 24 -15.80 0.20 11.92
C PRO A 24 -15.83 1.21 10.77
N THR A 25 -15.52 0.74 9.56
CA THR A 25 -15.59 1.60 8.37
C THR A 25 -17.03 2.02 8.09
N PRO A 26 -17.27 3.23 7.55
CA PRO A 26 -18.62 3.67 7.14
C PRO A 26 -19.23 2.87 5.97
N ILE A 27 -18.44 2.00 5.34
CA ILE A 27 -18.80 1.21 4.16
C ILE A 27 -19.18 -0.20 4.61
N ASP A 28 -20.15 -0.82 3.93
CA ASP A 28 -20.57 -2.20 4.18
C ASP A 28 -19.41 -3.21 4.09
N CYS A 29 -19.30 -4.07 5.10
CA CYS A 29 -18.30 -5.15 5.18
C CYS A 29 -18.14 -6.02 3.91
N PRO A 30 -19.21 -6.48 3.22
CA PRO A 30 -19.04 -7.30 2.03
C PRO A 30 -18.32 -6.56 0.90
N THR A 31 -18.56 -5.27 0.71
CA THR A 31 -17.93 -4.46 -0.34
C THR A 31 -16.44 -4.28 -0.06
N VAL A 32 -16.07 -3.94 1.18
CA VAL A 32 -14.65 -3.80 1.55
C VAL A 32 -13.89 -5.12 1.48
N ARG A 33 -14.54 -6.26 1.75
CA ARG A 33 -13.91 -7.58 1.57
C ARG A 33 -13.57 -7.90 0.13
N VAL A 34 -14.43 -7.54 -0.83
CA VAL A 34 -14.14 -7.71 -2.26
C VAL A 34 -12.94 -6.87 -2.67
N ILE A 35 -12.86 -5.63 -2.17
CA ILE A 35 -11.70 -4.76 -2.37
C ILE A 35 -10.45 -5.40 -1.77
N GLY A 36 -10.54 -5.94 -0.54
CA GLY A 36 -9.44 -6.65 0.13
C GLY A 36 -8.90 -7.82 -0.69
N LEU A 37 -9.78 -8.63 -1.28
CA LEU A 37 -9.40 -9.73 -2.17
C LEU A 37 -8.70 -9.22 -3.43
N PHE A 38 -9.22 -8.17 -4.05
CA PHE A 38 -8.58 -7.54 -5.21
C PHE A 38 -7.18 -7.02 -4.87
N LEU A 39 -7.01 -6.40 -3.70
CA LEU A 39 -5.71 -5.94 -3.22
C LEU A 39 -4.74 -7.08 -2.98
N CYS A 40 -5.19 -8.23 -2.46
CA CYS A 40 -4.34 -9.42 -2.32
C CYS A 40 -3.89 -9.97 -3.68
N VAL A 41 -4.77 -10.00 -4.68
CA VAL A 41 -4.40 -10.42 -6.05
C VAL A 41 -3.42 -9.43 -6.68
N ALA A 42 -3.66 -8.13 -6.51
CA ALA A 42 -2.76 -7.09 -6.98
C ALA A 42 -1.39 -7.14 -6.27
N ALA A 43 -1.34 -7.51 -4.99
CA ALA A 43 -0.10 -7.73 -4.25
C ALA A 43 0.73 -8.85 -4.90
N LEU A 44 0.10 -10.00 -5.18
CA LEU A 44 0.76 -11.14 -5.83
C LEU A 44 1.26 -10.77 -7.23
N ALA A 45 0.42 -10.11 -8.03
CA ALA A 45 0.80 -9.65 -9.35
C ALA A 45 1.98 -8.65 -9.27
N GLY A 46 1.92 -7.70 -8.34
CA GLY A 46 2.97 -6.72 -8.11
C GLY A 46 4.30 -7.34 -7.69
N ILE A 47 4.28 -8.33 -6.80
CA ILE A 47 5.48 -9.09 -6.39
C ILE A 47 6.11 -9.78 -7.60
N VAL A 48 5.31 -10.48 -8.41
CA VAL A 48 5.80 -11.21 -9.59
C VAL A 48 6.33 -10.26 -10.65
N LEU A 49 5.57 -9.21 -11.00
CA LEU A 49 5.94 -8.26 -12.06
C LEU A 49 7.19 -7.48 -11.67
N ASN A 50 7.20 -6.84 -10.50
CA ASN A 50 8.36 -6.05 -10.05
C ASN A 50 9.58 -6.95 -9.79
N GLY A 51 9.37 -8.14 -9.22
CA GLY A 51 10.45 -9.12 -9.03
C GLY A 51 11.08 -9.58 -10.35
N SER A 52 10.25 -9.87 -11.36
CA SER A 52 10.74 -10.26 -12.69
C SER A 52 11.56 -9.16 -13.37
N LEU A 53 11.17 -7.89 -13.21
CA LEU A 53 11.92 -6.74 -13.72
C LEU A 53 13.30 -6.66 -13.06
N ILE A 54 13.37 -6.72 -11.73
CA ILE A 54 14.63 -6.71 -10.98
C ILE A 54 15.54 -7.85 -11.45
N ILE A 55 14.99 -9.06 -11.60
CA ILE A 55 15.75 -10.24 -12.05
C ILE A 55 16.27 -10.04 -13.48
N SER A 56 15.45 -9.53 -14.40
CA SER A 56 15.84 -9.29 -15.79
C SER A 56 17.03 -8.33 -15.88
N PHE A 57 16.97 -7.19 -15.19
CA PHE A 57 18.07 -6.23 -15.15
C PHE A 57 19.31 -6.76 -14.39
N ALA A 58 19.12 -7.62 -13.39
CA ALA A 58 20.22 -8.27 -12.68
C ALA A 58 20.99 -9.25 -13.58
N ARG A 59 20.27 -10.00 -14.43
CA ARG A 59 20.83 -11.01 -15.35
C ARG A 59 21.53 -10.39 -16.55
N HIS A 60 21.03 -9.28 -17.07
CA HIS A 60 21.61 -8.63 -18.24
C HIS A 60 22.52 -7.46 -17.86
N LYS A 61 23.82 -7.74 -17.63
CA LYS A 61 24.83 -6.73 -17.25
C LYS A 61 24.99 -5.58 -18.26
N VAL A 62 24.73 -5.84 -19.54
CA VAL A 62 24.77 -4.84 -20.63
C VAL A 62 23.72 -3.75 -20.45
N LEU A 63 22.61 -4.03 -19.74
CA LEU A 63 21.57 -3.06 -19.47
C LEU A 63 21.83 -2.20 -18.23
N ARG A 64 23.00 -2.26 -17.58
CA ARG A 64 23.31 -1.39 -16.41
C ARG A 64 23.79 0.00 -16.84
N THR A 65 22.94 0.71 -17.55
CA THR A 65 23.12 2.13 -17.90
C THR A 65 22.46 3.01 -16.83
N PRO A 66 22.87 4.29 -16.68
CA PRO A 66 22.29 5.21 -15.69
C PRO A 66 20.74 5.28 -15.70
N PRO A 67 20.05 5.28 -16.86
CA PRO A 67 18.58 5.24 -16.91
C PRO A 67 17.99 3.95 -16.34
N ASN A 68 18.63 2.81 -16.57
CA ASN A 68 18.12 1.51 -16.15
C ASN A 68 18.30 1.25 -14.66
N ILE A 69 19.28 1.89 -14.00
CA ILE A 69 19.40 1.85 -12.52
C ILE A 69 18.17 2.48 -11.87
N PHE A 70 17.63 3.54 -12.47
CA PHE A 70 16.42 4.17 -11.97
C PHE A 70 15.19 3.25 -12.09
N ILE A 71 15.09 2.51 -13.21
CA ILE A 71 14.05 1.49 -13.42
C ILE A 71 14.16 0.35 -12.40
N ILE A 72 15.37 -0.03 -12.00
CA ILE A 72 15.58 -1.01 -10.93
C ILE A 72 15.10 -0.45 -9.58
N PHE A 73 15.37 0.82 -9.28
CA PHE A 73 14.93 1.46 -8.04
C PHE A 73 13.41 1.51 -7.92
N ILE A 74 12.71 1.98 -8.96
CA ILE A 74 11.23 2.01 -8.95
C ILE A 74 10.64 0.59 -8.84
N SER A 75 11.24 -0.40 -9.51
CA SER A 75 10.83 -1.81 -9.39
C SER A 75 11.06 -2.34 -7.97
N ALA A 76 12.17 -1.96 -7.31
CA ALA A 76 12.43 -2.33 -5.93
C ALA A 76 11.39 -1.71 -4.98
N VAL A 77 11.10 -0.42 -5.10
CA VAL A 77 10.06 0.25 -4.30
C VAL A 77 8.68 -0.35 -4.57
N GLY A 78 8.36 -0.67 -5.83
CA GLY A 78 7.11 -1.35 -6.21
C GLY A 78 6.99 -2.76 -5.63
N PHE A 79 8.10 -3.50 -5.56
CA PHE A 79 8.15 -4.80 -4.89
C PHE A 79 7.88 -4.66 -3.39
N PHE A 80 8.55 -3.72 -2.71
CA PHE A 80 8.29 -3.44 -1.29
C PHE A 80 6.84 -3.03 -1.05
N ALA A 81 6.29 -2.14 -1.88
CA ALA A 81 4.89 -1.74 -1.80
C ALA A 81 3.93 -2.92 -1.95
N SER A 82 4.23 -3.84 -2.87
CA SER A 82 3.43 -5.05 -3.08
C SER A 82 3.54 -6.05 -1.92
N CYS A 83 4.65 -6.04 -1.19
CA CYS A 83 4.85 -6.87 0.01
C CYS A 83 4.25 -6.27 1.29
N THR A 84 4.15 -4.95 1.39
CA THR A 84 3.72 -4.28 2.62
C THR A 84 2.40 -3.53 2.45
N ILE A 85 2.33 -2.53 1.56
CA ILE A 85 1.13 -1.68 1.40
C ILE A 85 -0.10 -2.50 1.00
N LEU A 86 -0.01 -3.28 -0.08
CA LEU A 86 -1.19 -4.01 -0.56
C LEU A 86 -1.67 -5.08 0.43
N PRO A 87 -0.78 -5.85 1.11
CA PRO A 87 -1.20 -6.79 2.16
C PRO A 87 -1.76 -6.12 3.41
N LEU A 88 -1.21 -4.98 3.86
CA LEU A 88 -1.73 -4.23 5.00
C LEU A 88 -3.13 -3.68 4.70
N ALA A 89 -3.31 -3.08 3.53
CA ALA A 89 -4.61 -2.60 3.04
C ALA A 89 -5.60 -3.75 2.78
N GLY A 90 -5.14 -4.88 2.25
CA GLY A 90 -5.95 -6.07 2.02
C GLY A 90 -6.44 -6.70 3.32
N ALA A 91 -5.55 -6.86 4.29
CA ALA A 91 -5.89 -7.39 5.60
C ALA A 91 -6.89 -6.48 6.34
N SER A 92 -6.64 -5.16 6.39
CA SER A 92 -7.57 -4.21 7.01
C SER A 92 -8.95 -4.22 6.34
N SER A 93 -8.99 -4.37 5.01
CA SER A 93 -10.24 -4.47 4.25
C SER A 93 -11.02 -5.77 4.52
N ILE A 94 -10.33 -6.89 4.77
CA ILE A 94 -10.97 -8.17 5.11
C ILE A 94 -11.62 -8.11 6.51
N PHE A 95 -10.93 -7.47 7.46
CA PHE A 95 -11.41 -7.31 8.84
C PHE A 95 -12.39 -6.12 9.01
N CYS A 96 -12.57 -5.28 7.99
CA CYS A 96 -13.42 -4.08 8.00
C CYS A 96 -13.02 -3.01 9.03
N TYR A 97 -11.76 -3.02 9.49
CA TYR A 97 -11.17 -1.99 10.36
C TYR A 97 -9.65 -2.00 10.20
N TRP A 98 -8.97 -0.98 10.73
CA TRP A 98 -7.53 -0.84 10.56
C TRP A 98 -6.73 -1.59 11.64
N LEU A 99 -5.94 -2.60 11.24
CA LEU A 99 -5.18 -3.44 12.19
C LEU A 99 -3.82 -2.86 12.61
N PHE A 100 -3.20 -2.04 11.74
CA PHE A 100 -1.76 -1.74 11.84
C PHE A 100 -1.44 -0.43 12.59
N ASN A 101 -2.45 0.12 13.27
CA ASN A 101 -2.34 1.34 14.09
C ASN A 101 -1.72 2.51 13.30
N ARG A 102 -1.18 3.50 14.02
CA ARG A 102 -0.49 4.67 13.44
C ARG A 102 0.74 4.30 12.61
N VAL A 103 1.50 3.29 13.03
CA VAL A 103 2.77 2.93 12.39
C VAL A 103 2.55 2.40 10.97
N GLY A 104 1.58 1.51 10.77
CA GLY A 104 1.26 1.00 9.44
C GLY A 104 0.88 2.12 8.47
N CYS A 105 0.03 3.05 8.92
CA CYS A 105 -0.37 4.21 8.13
C CYS A 105 0.82 5.09 7.69
N GLN A 106 1.79 5.32 8.59
CA GLN A 106 2.98 6.12 8.27
C GLN A 106 3.87 5.41 7.26
N ILE A 107 4.08 4.10 7.43
CA ILE A 107 4.91 3.29 6.52
C ILE A 107 4.31 3.27 5.12
N GLU A 108 3.00 3.04 5.00
CA GLU A 108 2.32 3.06 3.71
C GLU A 108 2.45 4.41 3.02
N GLY A 109 2.25 5.51 3.75
CA GLY A 109 2.38 6.86 3.21
C GLY A 109 3.77 7.17 2.67
N VAL A 110 4.83 6.80 3.40
CA VAL A 110 6.22 7.01 2.96
C VAL A 110 6.53 6.20 1.71
N ILE A 111 6.18 4.92 1.68
CA ILE A 111 6.48 4.05 0.52
C ILE A 111 5.68 4.50 -0.71
N ALA A 112 4.41 4.86 -0.56
CA ALA A 112 3.58 5.37 -1.65
C ALA A 112 4.13 6.69 -2.22
N PHE A 113 4.59 7.59 -1.34
CA PHE A 113 5.22 8.84 -1.76
C PHE A 113 6.49 8.59 -2.57
N LEU A 114 7.39 7.72 -2.09
CA LEU A 114 8.62 7.35 -2.80
C LEU A 114 8.34 6.74 -4.17
N TYR A 115 7.34 5.86 -4.27
CA TYR A 115 6.93 5.26 -5.54
C TYR A 115 6.40 6.31 -6.53
N GLY A 116 5.56 7.23 -6.05
CA GLY A 116 5.03 8.33 -6.86
C GLY A 116 6.11 9.29 -7.35
N CYS A 117 6.99 9.75 -6.46
CA CYS A 117 8.11 10.63 -6.84
C CYS A 117 9.04 9.95 -7.85
N SER A 118 9.31 8.65 -7.67
CA SER A 118 10.14 7.90 -8.60
C SER A 118 9.49 7.83 -9.99
N SER A 119 8.19 7.53 -10.03
CA SER A 119 7.43 7.45 -11.28
C SER A 119 7.44 8.78 -12.04
N CYS A 120 7.20 9.90 -11.34
CA CYS A 120 7.24 11.23 -11.95
C CYS A 120 8.63 11.57 -12.51
N TYR A 121 9.70 11.23 -11.78
CA TYR A 121 11.05 11.47 -12.26
C TYR A 121 11.34 10.69 -13.54
N LEU A 122 10.98 9.40 -13.61
CA LEU A 122 11.19 8.57 -14.80
C LEU A 122 10.46 9.13 -16.04
N MET A 123 9.26 9.69 -15.86
CA MET A 123 8.50 10.24 -16.99
C MET A 123 9.05 11.60 -17.48
N CYS A 124 9.76 12.33 -16.63
CA CYS A 124 10.32 13.65 -16.93
C CYS A 124 11.76 13.60 -17.47
N THR A 125 12.44 12.45 -17.40
CA THR A 125 13.76 12.21 -17.98
C THR A 125 13.67 11.59 -19.35
#